data_AF-A0A0J6TBQ6-F1
#
_entry.id   AF-A0A0J6TBQ6-F1
#
_cell.length_a   1.000
_cell.length_b   1.000
_cell.length_c   1.000
_cell.angle_alpha   90.00
_cell.angle_beta   90.00
_cell.angle_gamma   90.00
#
_symmetry.space_group_name_H-M   'P 1'
#
loop_
_entity.id
_entity.type
_entity.pdbx_description
1 polymer ?
#
loop_
_entity_poly.entity_id
_entity_poly.type
_entity_poly.pdbx_seq_one_letter_code
_entity_poly.pdbx_strand_id
1 'polypeptide(L)'
;MVGTLSAHAQARQSAPPPDPAAVQRGAYLLTAANCASCHTIPGSGSAHQLAGGRALPTPFGVFFSPNITPDPIHGIGGWTFGDFKRALRRGVSPSNTHYYPVFPYTSYTGMSDSDIEDLWAYLGSVPPVSQPNRPHELGFPYSLRLAMAPWKVLFLDQGPLKPEPGRPPEWNRGRYLVNAVAHCADCHAPRNLLGAVDRGRTMSGTRERLEGYEVPNITPDIQTGIGRWSVGDITGLLAGRGMRAMHVGGPMREVVRNTSRLSEADRTAMAVYLKSLPPRFGEVEPGGMMGGMCH
;
A
#
# COMPACT_ATOMS: atom_id res chain seq x y z
N MET A 1 -33.74 53.38 10.45
CA MET A 1 -32.31 53.23 10.13
C MET A 1 -31.97 51.76 10.25
N VAL A 2 -31.85 51.05 9.12
CA VAL A 2 -31.50 49.62 9.11
C VAL A 2 -29.98 49.53 8.92
N GLY A 3 -29.28 49.03 9.94
CA GLY A 3 -27.84 48.86 9.93
C GLY A 3 -27.43 47.63 9.12
N THR A 4 -26.51 47.83 8.18
CA THR A 4 -25.86 46.76 7.42
C THR A 4 -24.65 46.24 8.19
N LEU A 5 -24.73 45.01 8.69
CA LEU A 5 -23.57 44.26 9.17
C LEU A 5 -22.83 43.69 7.96
N SER A 6 -21.72 44.31 7.57
CA SER A 6 -20.80 43.76 6.57
C SER A 6 -20.04 42.57 7.17
N ALA A 7 -20.46 41.37 6.82
CA ALA A 7 -19.70 40.15 7.05
C ALA A 7 -18.41 40.21 6.21
N HIS A 8 -17.26 40.34 6.88
CA HIS A 8 -15.96 40.26 6.24
C HIS A 8 -15.67 38.79 5.95
N ALA A 9 -15.89 38.37 4.70
CA ALA A 9 -15.37 37.11 4.20
C ALA A 9 -13.84 37.21 4.17
N GLN A 10 -13.18 36.67 5.19
CA GLN A 10 -11.73 36.45 5.13
C GLN A 10 -11.47 35.43 4.03
N ALA A 11 -10.91 35.91 2.91
CA ALA A 11 -10.36 35.06 1.88
C ALA A 11 -9.35 34.11 2.54
N ARG A 12 -9.62 32.79 2.50
CA ARG A 12 -8.62 31.79 2.87
C ARG A 12 -7.42 32.03 1.96
N GLN A 13 -6.33 32.53 2.54
CA GLN A 13 -5.06 32.60 1.84
C GLN A 13 -4.75 31.19 1.34
N SER A 14 -4.63 31.04 0.03
CA SER A 14 -4.15 29.80 -0.59
C SER A 14 -2.82 29.45 0.07
N ALA A 15 -2.73 28.24 0.64
CA ALA A 15 -1.48 27.76 1.22
C ALA A 15 -0.37 27.87 0.17
N PRO A 16 0.87 28.22 0.57
CA PRO A 16 1.99 28.27 -0.36
C PRO A 16 2.11 26.92 -1.09
N PRO A 17 2.50 26.94 -2.38
CA PRO A 17 2.67 25.71 -3.14
C PRO A 17 3.68 24.79 -2.44
N PRO A 18 3.47 23.47 -2.48
CA PRO A 18 4.34 22.52 -1.80
C PRO A 18 5.77 22.60 -2.35
N ASP A 19 6.77 22.39 -1.49
CA ASP A 19 8.18 22.29 -1.86
C ASP A 19 8.37 21.27 -3.00
N PRO A 20 8.90 21.67 -4.17
CA PRO A 20 9.11 20.75 -5.30
C PRO A 20 9.91 19.50 -4.93
N ALA A 21 10.88 19.61 -4.00
CA ALA A 21 11.65 18.46 -3.56
C ALA A 21 10.79 17.49 -2.72
N ALA A 22 9.91 18.01 -1.86
CA ALA A 22 8.93 17.21 -1.12
C ALA A 22 7.95 16.51 -2.07
N VAL A 23 7.44 17.23 -3.08
CA VAL A 23 6.58 16.65 -4.13
C VAL A 23 7.27 15.50 -4.86
N GLN A 24 8.54 15.66 -5.22
CA GLN A 24 9.31 14.60 -5.89
C GLN A 24 9.51 13.37 -4.99
N ARG A 25 9.85 13.56 -3.72
CA ARG A 25 9.97 12.46 -2.75
C ARG A 25 8.62 11.77 -2.51
N GLY A 26 7.53 12.53 -2.44
CA GLY A 26 6.17 12.00 -2.33
C GLY A 26 5.75 11.19 -3.54
N ALA A 27 6.09 11.64 -4.76
CA ALA A 27 5.83 10.88 -5.98
C ALA A 27 6.56 9.53 -5.98
N TYR A 28 7.81 9.52 -5.51
CA TYR A 28 8.62 8.32 -5.35
C TYR A 28 7.98 7.35 -4.34
N LEU A 29 7.55 7.85 -3.17
CA LEU A 29 6.89 7.06 -2.14
C LEU A 29 5.53 6.53 -2.59
N LEU A 30 4.73 7.32 -3.30
CA LEU A 30 3.44 6.90 -3.85
C LEU A 30 3.62 5.76 -4.86
N THR A 31 4.69 5.83 -5.64
CA THR A 31 5.08 4.75 -6.56
C THR A 31 5.50 3.50 -5.78
N ALA A 32 6.42 3.64 -4.79
CA ALA A 32 6.88 2.53 -3.97
C ALA A 32 5.75 1.84 -3.19
N ALA A 33 4.80 2.63 -2.67
CA ALA A 33 3.64 2.17 -1.91
C ALA A 33 2.50 1.63 -2.78
N ASN A 34 2.65 1.68 -4.10
CA ASN A 34 1.71 1.16 -5.08
C ASN A 34 0.32 1.81 -5.00
N CYS A 35 0.17 3.04 -4.51
CA CYS A 35 -1.15 3.64 -4.22
C CYS A 35 -2.02 3.74 -5.48
N ALA A 36 -1.42 4.08 -6.62
CA ALA A 36 -2.14 4.23 -7.89
C ALA A 36 -2.82 2.94 -8.36
N SER A 37 -2.30 1.77 -7.99
CA SER A 37 -2.90 0.46 -8.36
C SER A 37 -4.31 0.28 -7.81
N CYS A 38 -4.54 0.80 -6.59
CA CYS A 38 -5.82 0.73 -5.93
C CYS A 38 -6.65 1.97 -6.25
N HIS A 39 -6.04 3.16 -6.26
CA HIS A 39 -6.76 4.44 -6.41
C HIS A 39 -6.98 4.87 -7.86
N THR A 40 -6.68 4.04 -8.85
CA THR A 40 -6.96 4.32 -10.26
C THR A 40 -7.66 3.12 -10.89
N ILE A 41 -8.70 3.35 -11.67
CA ILE A 41 -9.35 2.30 -12.46
C ILE A 41 -8.45 1.99 -13.66
N PRO A 42 -8.02 0.74 -13.89
CA PRO A 42 -7.23 0.40 -15.07
C PRO A 42 -7.93 0.85 -16.37
N GLY A 43 -7.20 1.55 -17.23
CA GLY A 43 -7.73 2.03 -18.51
C GLY A 43 -8.54 3.34 -18.44
N SER A 44 -8.75 3.94 -17.26
CA SER A 44 -9.48 5.21 -17.13
C SER A 44 -8.73 6.44 -17.66
N GLY A 45 -7.49 6.27 -18.12
CA GLY A 45 -6.63 7.36 -18.58
C GLY A 45 -6.03 8.20 -17.44
N SER A 46 -5.03 9.01 -17.77
CA SER A 46 -4.29 9.86 -16.82
C SER A 46 -5.17 10.93 -16.16
N ALA A 47 -6.24 11.37 -16.82
CA ALA A 47 -7.19 12.35 -16.28
C ALA A 47 -7.94 11.84 -15.03
N HIS A 48 -7.99 10.52 -14.81
CA HIS A 48 -8.65 9.89 -13.65
C HIS A 48 -7.63 9.26 -12.68
N GLN A 49 -6.36 9.61 -12.78
CA GLN A 49 -5.32 9.08 -11.91
C GLN A 49 -5.63 9.44 -10.45
N LEU A 50 -5.58 8.45 -9.55
CA LEU A 50 -5.87 8.59 -8.11
C LEU A 50 -7.32 8.96 -7.74
N ALA A 51 -8.23 8.98 -8.71
CA ALA A 51 -9.64 9.36 -8.53
C ALA A 51 -10.52 8.28 -7.87
N GLY A 52 -9.95 7.13 -7.53
CA GLY A 52 -10.63 6.01 -6.87
C GLY A 52 -11.62 5.27 -7.79
N GLY A 53 -12.54 4.55 -7.16
CA GLY A 53 -13.62 3.80 -7.83
C GLY A 53 -13.25 2.38 -8.26
N ARG A 54 -12.00 1.93 -8.05
CA ARG A 54 -11.61 0.56 -8.37
C ARG A 54 -12.28 -0.43 -7.41
N ALA A 55 -12.91 -1.46 -7.97
CA ALA A 55 -13.42 -2.60 -7.22
C ALA A 55 -12.27 -3.50 -6.74
N LEU A 56 -12.29 -3.86 -5.46
CA LEU A 56 -11.34 -4.74 -4.82
C LEU A 56 -12.13 -5.90 -4.20
N PRO A 57 -12.37 -6.99 -4.96
CA PRO A 57 -13.10 -8.15 -4.46
C PRO A 57 -12.26 -8.88 -3.42
N THR A 58 -12.89 -9.26 -2.32
CA THR A 58 -12.29 -10.05 -1.24
C THR A 58 -13.26 -11.15 -0.80
N PRO A 59 -12.82 -12.15 -0.03
CA PRO A 59 -13.71 -13.12 0.59
C PRO A 59 -14.79 -12.49 1.51
N PHE A 60 -14.63 -11.23 1.90
CA PHE A 60 -15.52 -10.51 2.82
C PHE A 60 -16.52 -9.58 2.10
N GLY A 61 -16.45 -9.50 0.77
CA GLY A 61 -17.22 -8.59 -0.07
C GLY A 61 -16.34 -7.70 -0.94
N VAL A 62 -16.93 -6.68 -1.55
CA VAL A 62 -16.23 -5.79 -2.50
C VAL A 62 -15.96 -4.44 -1.87
N PHE A 63 -14.68 -4.08 -1.79
CA PHE A 63 -14.25 -2.75 -1.41
C PHE A 63 -14.11 -1.84 -2.63
N PHE A 64 -14.25 -0.54 -2.44
CA PHE A 64 -14.06 0.46 -3.48
C PHE A 64 -13.07 1.50 -3.01
N SER A 65 -12.01 1.71 -3.77
CA SER A 65 -10.98 2.68 -3.41
C SER A 65 -11.53 4.11 -3.44
N PRO A 66 -11.25 4.93 -2.43
CA PRO A 66 -11.67 6.33 -2.43
C PRO A 66 -10.85 7.17 -3.39
N ASN A 67 -11.39 8.31 -3.77
CA ASN A 67 -10.64 9.37 -4.45
C ASN A 67 -9.66 10.00 -3.47
N ILE A 68 -8.37 10.04 -3.81
CA ILE A 68 -7.31 10.65 -2.99
C ILE A 68 -6.67 11.87 -3.65
N THR A 69 -7.28 12.40 -4.71
CA THR A 69 -6.89 13.68 -5.32
C THR A 69 -7.28 14.85 -4.40
N PRO A 70 -6.75 16.08 -4.62
CA PRO A 70 -7.08 17.22 -3.78
C PRO A 70 -8.46 17.83 -4.10
N ASP A 71 -9.36 17.08 -4.76
CA ASP A 71 -10.75 17.51 -4.95
C ASP A 71 -11.41 17.78 -3.58
N PRO A 72 -12.07 18.94 -3.38
CA PRO A 72 -12.55 19.36 -2.07
C PRO A 72 -13.83 18.66 -1.61
N ILE A 73 -14.56 18.00 -2.51
CA ILE A 73 -15.87 17.39 -2.22
C ILE A 73 -15.76 15.87 -2.14
N HIS A 74 -15.11 15.27 -3.12
CA HIS A 74 -15.01 13.83 -3.30
C HIS A 74 -13.62 13.27 -2.96
N GLY A 75 -12.58 14.10 -3.00
CA GLY A 75 -11.21 13.74 -2.67
C GLY A 75 -10.81 14.07 -1.22
N ILE A 76 -9.51 14.31 -1.03
CA ILE A 76 -8.93 14.69 0.27
C ILE A 76 -8.67 16.19 0.40
N GLY A 77 -9.17 17.03 -0.53
CA GLY A 77 -8.92 18.48 -0.52
C GLY A 77 -9.45 19.22 0.70
N GLY A 78 -10.46 18.66 1.38
CA GLY A 78 -10.99 19.17 2.65
C GLY A 78 -10.27 18.66 3.90
N TRP A 79 -9.29 17.77 3.77
CA TRP A 79 -8.60 17.16 4.91
C TRP A 79 -7.47 18.06 5.42
N THR A 80 -7.18 17.97 6.71
CA THR A 80 -5.92 18.48 7.25
C THR A 80 -4.81 17.44 7.10
N PHE A 81 -3.54 17.87 7.17
CA PHE A 81 -2.42 16.92 7.28
C PHE A 81 -2.59 15.97 8.48
N GLY A 82 -3.12 16.45 9.60
CA GLY A 82 -3.40 15.64 10.78
C GLY A 82 -4.43 14.53 10.51
N ASP A 83 -5.43 14.78 9.66
CA ASP A 83 -6.39 13.76 9.24
C ASP A 83 -5.74 12.72 8.33
N PHE A 84 -4.94 13.16 7.37
CA PHE A 84 -4.20 12.27 6.47
C PHE A 84 -3.23 11.35 7.24
N LYS A 85 -2.43 11.94 8.13
CA LYS A 85 -1.53 11.20 9.02
C LYS A 85 -2.30 10.23 9.91
N ARG A 86 -3.46 10.63 10.46
CA ARG A 86 -4.31 9.76 11.27
C ARG A 86 -4.87 8.58 10.47
N ALA A 87 -5.27 8.80 9.21
CA ALA A 87 -5.71 7.74 8.32
C ALA A 87 -4.61 6.69 8.12
N LEU A 88 -3.39 7.11 7.76
CA LEU A 88 -2.25 6.19 7.53
C LEU A 88 -1.76 5.51 8.82
N ARG A 89 -1.70 6.23 9.94
CA ARG A 89 -1.17 5.71 11.21
C ARG A 89 -2.14 4.81 11.96
N ARG A 90 -3.43 5.14 11.90
CA ARG A 90 -4.45 4.57 12.79
C ARG A 90 -5.63 3.94 12.06
N GLY A 91 -5.74 4.08 10.74
CA GLY A 91 -6.91 3.61 10.00
C GLY A 91 -8.20 4.27 10.51
N VAL A 92 -8.20 5.61 10.64
CA VAL A 92 -9.35 6.40 11.11
C VAL A 92 -9.55 7.61 10.20
N SER A 93 -10.79 7.84 9.76
CA SER A 93 -11.18 8.96 8.90
C SER A 93 -11.18 10.32 9.62
N PRO A 94 -11.32 11.44 8.88
CA PRO A 94 -11.67 12.75 9.46
C PRO A 94 -12.88 12.70 10.41
N SER A 95 -13.90 11.91 10.04
CA SER A 95 -15.15 11.71 10.77
C SER A 95 -15.09 10.63 11.87
N ASN A 96 -13.90 10.29 12.38
CA ASN A 96 -13.69 9.27 13.42
C ASN A 96 -14.22 7.86 13.10
N THR A 97 -14.32 7.55 11.81
CA THR A 97 -14.79 6.26 11.33
C THR A 97 -13.61 5.32 11.09
N HIS A 98 -13.70 4.07 11.55
CA HIS A 98 -12.64 3.08 11.36
C HIS A 98 -12.54 2.60 9.91
N TYR A 99 -11.34 2.53 9.36
CA TYR A 99 -11.08 1.90 8.08
C TYR A 99 -10.88 0.39 8.23
N TYR A 100 -11.28 -0.36 7.20
CA TYR A 100 -10.96 -1.78 7.05
C TYR A 100 -9.49 -1.95 6.62
N PRO A 101 -8.82 -3.04 7.03
CA PRO A 101 -7.40 -3.24 6.77
C PRO A 101 -7.03 -3.51 5.30
N VAL A 102 -8.01 -3.54 4.39
CA VAL A 102 -7.77 -3.45 2.93
C VAL A 102 -7.06 -2.13 2.57
N PHE A 103 -7.26 -1.08 3.37
CA PHE A 103 -6.37 0.06 3.41
C PHE A 103 -5.20 -0.34 4.34
N PRO A 104 -3.95 -0.49 3.83
CA PRO A 104 -2.88 -1.14 4.58
C PRO A 104 -2.24 -0.21 5.62
N TYR A 105 -3.06 0.43 6.46
CA TYR A 105 -2.63 1.27 7.57
C TYR A 105 -1.83 0.48 8.63
N THR A 106 -1.99 -0.83 8.71
CA THR A 106 -1.15 -1.70 9.55
C THR A 106 0.31 -1.75 9.09
N SER A 107 0.56 -1.44 7.82
CA SER A 107 1.88 -1.33 7.22
C SER A 107 2.33 0.13 7.20
N TYR A 108 1.48 1.05 6.70
CA TYR A 108 1.78 2.48 6.61
C TYR A 108 2.00 3.16 7.96
N THR A 109 1.49 2.59 9.05
CA THR A 109 1.83 3.04 10.40
C THR A 109 3.33 2.95 10.68
N GLY A 110 4.10 2.18 9.92
CA GLY A 110 5.56 2.12 10.01
C GLY A 110 6.31 3.21 9.23
N MET A 111 5.64 3.99 8.38
CA MET A 111 6.30 5.05 7.58
C MET A 111 6.94 6.12 8.49
N SER A 112 7.94 6.86 8.03
CA SER A 112 8.43 8.04 8.78
C SER A 112 7.39 9.17 8.71
N ASP A 113 7.45 10.12 9.65
CA ASP A 113 6.55 11.29 9.58
C ASP A 113 6.88 12.18 8.38
N SER A 114 8.17 12.34 8.05
CA SER A 114 8.62 13.09 6.87
C SER A 114 8.11 12.49 5.56
N ASP A 115 8.09 11.16 5.45
CA ASP A 115 7.62 10.49 4.24
C ASP A 115 6.10 10.62 4.09
N ILE A 116 5.36 10.67 5.20
CA ILE A 116 3.92 10.96 5.20
C ILE A 116 3.66 12.42 4.79
N GLU A 117 4.51 13.36 5.23
CA GLU A 117 4.46 14.77 4.81
C GLU A 117 4.76 14.93 3.31
N ASP A 118 5.79 14.25 2.80
CA ASP A 118 6.13 14.25 1.38
C ASP A 118 4.99 13.65 0.53
N LEU A 119 4.38 12.55 0.98
CA LEU A 119 3.18 11.99 0.34
C LEU A 119 2.02 12.99 0.29
N TRP A 120 1.77 13.69 1.39
CA TRP A 120 0.74 14.73 1.47
C TRP A 120 1.03 15.88 0.50
N ALA A 121 2.29 16.34 0.44
CA ALA A 121 2.73 17.37 -0.51
C ALA A 121 2.50 16.93 -1.97
N TYR A 122 2.85 15.69 -2.32
CA TYR A 122 2.60 15.16 -3.66
C TYR A 122 1.11 15.07 -3.99
N LEU A 123 0.28 14.52 -3.10
CA LEU A 123 -1.16 14.43 -3.32
C LEU A 123 -1.82 15.81 -3.41
N GLY A 124 -1.32 16.82 -2.72
CA GLY A 124 -1.75 18.20 -2.88
C GLY A 124 -1.38 18.83 -4.23
N SER A 125 -0.41 18.26 -4.95
CA SER A 125 0.10 18.78 -6.23
C SER A 125 -0.54 18.16 -7.48
N VAL A 126 -1.23 17.02 -7.35
CA VAL A 126 -1.87 16.36 -8.50
C VAL A 126 -3.15 17.10 -8.92
N PRO A 127 -3.58 17.01 -10.19
CA PRO A 127 -4.85 17.58 -10.62
C PRO A 127 -6.03 17.02 -9.79
N PRO A 128 -6.95 17.89 -9.31
CA PRO A 128 -8.16 17.42 -8.66
C PRO A 128 -9.06 16.73 -9.68
N VAL A 129 -9.67 15.61 -9.28
CA VAL A 129 -10.65 14.91 -10.10
C VAL A 129 -11.96 14.84 -9.33
N SER A 130 -13.02 15.44 -9.87
CA SER A 130 -14.34 15.40 -9.24
C SER A 130 -15.05 14.09 -9.57
N GLN A 131 -14.65 13.03 -8.86
CA GLN A 131 -15.21 11.70 -9.01
C GLN A 131 -15.72 11.19 -7.65
N PRO A 132 -17.03 10.97 -7.49
CA PRO A 132 -17.59 10.45 -6.26
C PRO A 132 -17.14 9.01 -6.02
N ASN A 133 -16.90 8.68 -4.75
CA ASN A 133 -16.72 7.28 -4.35
C ASN A 133 -18.08 6.59 -4.12
N ARG A 134 -18.08 5.27 -4.12
CA ARG A 134 -19.23 4.43 -3.80
C ARG A 134 -19.03 3.69 -2.46
N PRO A 135 -20.12 3.38 -1.74
CA PRO A 135 -20.05 2.52 -0.55
C PRO A 135 -19.50 1.13 -0.88
N HIS A 136 -18.85 0.50 0.11
CA HIS A 136 -18.44 -0.91 0.01
C HIS A 136 -19.66 -1.84 0.02
N GLU A 137 -19.54 -2.96 -0.69
CA GLU A 137 -20.55 -4.01 -0.74
C GLU A 137 -20.14 -5.13 0.21
N LEU A 138 -20.43 -4.93 1.49
CA LEU A 138 -20.10 -5.87 2.56
C LEU A 138 -21.39 -6.41 3.18
N GLY A 139 -21.49 -7.73 3.29
CA GLY A 139 -22.55 -8.39 4.05
C GLY A 139 -22.32 -8.34 5.56
N PHE A 140 -23.36 -8.57 6.34
CA PHE A 140 -23.21 -8.87 7.76
C PHE A 140 -22.41 -10.19 7.93
N PRO A 141 -21.49 -10.31 8.92
CA PRO A 141 -21.15 -9.32 9.95
C PRO A 141 -20.08 -8.29 9.54
N TYR A 142 -19.47 -8.41 8.37
CA TYR A 142 -18.34 -7.59 7.92
C TYR A 142 -18.69 -6.12 7.68
N SER A 143 -19.98 -5.80 7.50
CA SER A 143 -20.47 -4.42 7.42
C SER A 143 -20.40 -3.64 8.75
N LEU A 144 -20.24 -4.33 9.89
CA LEU A 144 -20.13 -3.72 11.21
C LEU A 144 -18.78 -3.02 11.41
N ARG A 145 -18.69 -1.79 10.94
CA ARG A 145 -17.44 -1.01 10.97
C ARG A 145 -16.85 -0.79 12.36
N LEU A 146 -17.69 -0.78 13.40
CA LEU A 146 -17.24 -0.65 14.79
C LEU A 146 -16.39 -1.85 15.26
N ALA A 147 -16.55 -3.04 14.65
CA ALA A 147 -15.74 -4.21 14.94
C ALA A 147 -14.24 -3.99 14.64
N MET A 148 -13.91 -2.98 13.82
CA MET A 148 -12.52 -2.61 13.55
C MET A 148 -11.82 -1.95 14.75
N ALA A 149 -12.55 -1.45 15.75
CA ALA A 149 -11.94 -0.92 16.97
C ALA A 149 -11.19 -2.02 17.76
N PRO A 150 -11.84 -3.11 18.22
CA PRO A 150 -11.13 -4.19 18.92
C PRO A 150 -10.15 -4.93 17.99
N TRP A 151 -10.46 -5.07 16.69
CA TRP A 151 -9.53 -5.66 15.73
C TRP A 151 -8.18 -4.92 15.70
N LYS A 152 -8.21 -3.58 15.69
CA LYS A 152 -6.98 -2.77 15.72
C LYS A 152 -6.21 -2.91 17.02
N VAL A 153 -6.89 -3.06 18.16
CA VAL A 153 -6.20 -3.32 19.45
C VAL A 153 -5.36 -4.60 19.38
N LEU A 154 -5.84 -5.61 18.65
CA LEU A 154 -5.15 -6.90 18.52
C LEU A 154 -4.03 -6.89 17.46
N PHE A 155 -4.19 -6.13 16.37
CA PHE A 155 -3.36 -6.32 15.16
C PHE A 155 -2.61 -5.07 14.66
N LEU A 156 -2.85 -3.89 15.23
CA LEU A 156 -2.16 -2.65 14.83
C LEU A 156 -1.03 -2.30 15.80
N ASP A 157 0.21 -2.49 15.37
CA ASP A 157 1.39 -1.96 16.08
C ASP A 157 1.60 -0.50 15.67
N GLN A 158 1.28 0.45 16.55
CA GLN A 158 1.29 1.87 16.17
C GLN A 158 2.69 2.48 16.15
N GLY A 159 2.97 3.22 15.09
CA GLY A 159 4.06 4.20 15.04
C GLY A 159 5.22 3.81 14.12
N PRO A 160 6.12 4.77 13.84
CA PRO A 160 7.16 4.61 12.85
C PRO A 160 8.04 3.39 13.13
N LEU A 161 8.40 2.68 12.06
CA LEU A 161 9.34 1.58 12.14
C LEU A 161 10.72 2.16 12.45
N LYS A 162 11.23 1.85 13.64
CA LYS A 162 12.56 2.29 14.06
C LYS A 162 13.63 1.42 13.40
N PRO A 163 14.79 1.99 13.03
CA PRO A 163 15.94 1.20 12.60
C PRO A 163 16.31 0.16 13.67
N GLU A 164 16.61 -1.06 13.23
CA GLU A 164 17.11 -2.13 14.09
C GLU A 164 18.57 -1.84 14.47
N PRO A 165 18.90 -1.72 15.76
CA PRO A 165 20.28 -1.59 16.20
C PRO A 165 21.13 -2.79 15.73
N GLY A 166 22.38 -2.52 15.33
CA GLY A 166 23.29 -3.55 14.86
C GLY A 166 23.03 -4.09 13.45
N ARG A 167 21.97 -3.64 12.76
CA ARG A 167 21.77 -3.92 11.34
C ARG A 167 22.33 -2.79 10.48
N PRO A 168 22.94 -3.10 9.31
CA PRO A 168 23.49 -2.07 8.44
C PRO A 168 22.39 -1.16 7.87
N PRO A 169 22.72 0.09 7.48
CA PRO A 169 21.74 1.04 6.94
C PRO A 169 20.94 0.52 5.74
N GLU A 170 21.60 -0.20 4.83
CA GLU A 170 20.95 -0.83 3.67
C GLU A 170 19.86 -1.82 4.08
N TRP A 171 20.14 -2.68 5.07
CA TRP A 171 19.16 -3.63 5.57
C TRP A 171 17.97 -2.92 6.21
N ASN A 172 18.22 -1.87 6.99
CA ASN A 172 17.16 -1.07 7.61
C ASN A 172 16.29 -0.34 6.56
N ARG A 173 16.91 0.16 5.48
CA ARG A 173 16.21 0.73 4.34
C ARG A 173 15.33 -0.31 3.65
N GLY A 174 15.84 -1.52 3.43
CA GLY A 174 15.09 -2.64 2.87
C GLY A 174 13.89 -3.03 3.72
N ARG A 175 14.10 -3.19 5.03
CA ARG A 175 13.03 -3.48 6.01
C ARG A 175 11.93 -2.41 5.95
N TYR A 176 12.33 -1.14 5.92
CA TYR A 176 11.39 -0.02 5.82
C TYR A 176 10.56 -0.07 4.54
N LEU A 177 11.21 -0.22 3.38
CA LEU A 177 10.53 -0.27 2.10
C LEU A 177 9.62 -1.49 1.98
N VAL A 178 10.07 -2.67 2.38
CA VAL A 178 9.29 -3.92 2.26
C VAL A 178 8.11 -3.96 3.22
N ASN A 179 8.30 -3.57 4.48
CA ASN A 179 7.26 -3.73 5.50
C ASN A 179 6.34 -2.52 5.61
N ALA A 180 6.89 -1.30 5.56
CA ALA A 180 6.12 -0.09 5.85
C ALA A 180 5.55 0.58 4.60
N VAL A 181 6.35 0.64 3.53
CA VAL A 181 5.98 1.39 2.31
C VAL A 181 5.28 0.48 1.30
N ALA A 182 5.92 -0.60 0.87
CA ALA A 182 5.45 -1.51 -0.17
C ALA A 182 4.60 -2.67 0.35
N HIS A 183 4.44 -2.80 1.68
CA HIS A 183 3.50 -3.70 2.36
C HIS A 183 3.50 -5.14 1.83
N CYS A 184 4.67 -5.72 1.53
CA CYS A 184 4.74 -7.00 0.80
C CYS A 184 4.04 -8.15 1.54
N ALA A 185 4.02 -8.12 2.88
CA ALA A 185 3.35 -9.10 3.71
C ALA A 185 1.83 -9.10 3.55
N ASP A 186 1.24 -7.99 3.07
CA ASP A 186 -0.21 -7.92 2.88
C ASP A 186 -0.70 -8.85 1.75
N CYS A 187 0.19 -9.21 0.82
CA CYS A 187 -0.10 -10.26 -0.16
C CYS A 187 0.63 -11.56 0.20
N HIS A 188 1.91 -11.50 0.53
CA HIS A 188 2.78 -12.68 0.67
C HIS A 188 2.72 -13.36 2.04
N ALA A 189 1.62 -13.25 2.77
CA ALA A 189 1.43 -13.96 4.03
C ALA A 189 -0.01 -14.44 4.14
N PRO A 190 -0.25 -15.59 4.80
CA PRO A 190 -1.60 -16.05 5.04
C PRO A 190 -2.31 -15.11 6.02
N ARG A 191 -3.64 -15.11 5.95
CA ARG A 191 -4.47 -14.39 6.89
C ARG A 191 -4.93 -15.35 8.00
N ASN A 192 -5.01 -14.86 9.23
CA ASN A 192 -5.63 -15.61 10.32
C ASN A 192 -7.16 -15.60 10.20
N LEU A 193 -7.86 -16.30 11.09
CA LEU A 193 -9.33 -16.38 11.09
C LEU A 193 -10.04 -15.01 11.20
N LEU A 194 -9.36 -13.99 11.71
CA LEU A 194 -9.86 -12.61 11.83
C LEU A 194 -9.42 -11.72 10.65
N GLY A 195 -8.85 -12.28 9.59
CA GLY A 195 -8.41 -11.56 8.39
C GLY A 195 -7.13 -10.75 8.53
N ALA A 196 -6.44 -10.82 9.68
CA ALA A 196 -5.15 -10.14 9.87
C ALA A 196 -4.00 -10.95 9.27
N VAL A 197 -2.93 -10.27 8.83
CA VAL A 197 -1.69 -10.95 8.43
C VAL A 197 -1.22 -11.84 9.58
N ASP A 198 -0.97 -13.12 9.28
CA ASP A 198 -0.38 -14.03 10.24
C ASP A 198 1.10 -13.70 10.42
N ARG A 199 1.42 -13.02 11.52
CA ARG A 199 2.79 -12.61 11.85
C ARG A 199 3.75 -13.79 11.94
N GLY A 200 3.28 -14.95 12.40
CA GLY A 200 4.08 -16.19 12.50
C GLY A 200 4.44 -16.80 11.14
N ARG A 201 3.71 -16.45 10.09
CA ARG A 201 3.91 -16.90 8.70
C ARG A 201 4.16 -15.74 7.73
N THR A 202 4.67 -14.61 8.24
CA THR A 202 5.00 -13.44 7.42
C THR A 202 5.92 -13.81 6.25
N MET A 203 5.56 -13.36 5.04
CA MET A 203 6.28 -13.59 3.77
C MET A 203 6.29 -15.05 3.26
N SER A 204 5.60 -15.99 3.90
CA SER A 204 5.60 -17.40 3.49
C SER A 204 4.70 -17.72 2.29
N GLY A 205 4.12 -16.71 1.64
CA GLY A 205 3.10 -16.89 0.61
C GLY A 205 1.76 -17.32 1.18
N THR A 206 0.77 -17.53 0.31
CA THR A 206 -0.55 -17.99 0.75
C THR A 206 -1.26 -18.84 -0.31
N ARG A 207 -2.17 -19.71 0.15
CA ARG A 207 -2.95 -20.60 -0.72
C ARG A 207 -4.06 -19.87 -1.46
N GLU A 208 -4.54 -18.76 -0.91
CA GLU A 208 -5.51 -17.91 -1.59
C GLU A 208 -4.88 -17.31 -2.85
N ARG A 209 -5.60 -17.44 -3.96
CA ARG A 209 -5.21 -16.81 -5.22
C ARG A 209 -5.69 -15.37 -5.23
N LEU A 210 -4.81 -14.45 -5.60
CA LEU A 210 -5.16 -13.04 -5.80
C LEU A 210 -5.45 -12.82 -7.29
N GLU A 211 -6.69 -12.52 -7.63
CA GLU A 211 -7.16 -12.39 -9.02
C GLU A 211 -6.81 -13.63 -9.88
N GLY A 212 -6.85 -14.82 -9.28
CA GLY A 212 -6.52 -16.10 -9.94
C GLY A 212 -5.03 -16.47 -9.94
N TYR A 213 -4.15 -15.57 -9.51
CA TYR A 213 -2.69 -15.80 -9.45
C TYR A 213 -2.25 -16.33 -8.10
N GLU A 214 -1.26 -17.21 -8.11
CA GLU A 214 -0.61 -17.70 -6.88
C GLU A 214 0.20 -16.58 -6.23
N VAL A 215 0.23 -16.59 -4.90
CA VAL A 215 1.06 -15.65 -4.13
C VAL A 215 2.17 -16.44 -3.43
N PRO A 216 3.38 -16.47 -4.01
CA PRO A 216 4.42 -17.40 -3.58
C PRO A 216 5.07 -17.01 -2.27
N ASN A 217 5.78 -17.96 -1.67
CA ASN A 217 6.69 -17.72 -0.57
C ASN A 217 7.89 -16.88 -1.03
N ILE A 218 8.15 -15.78 -0.33
CA ILE A 218 9.29 -14.88 -0.60
C ILE A 218 10.28 -14.83 0.56
N THR A 219 10.25 -15.83 1.45
CA THR A 219 11.31 -16.07 2.42
C THR A 219 12.49 -16.85 1.79
N PRO A 220 13.68 -16.84 2.38
CA PRO A 220 14.86 -17.60 1.92
C PRO A 220 14.75 -19.12 2.04
N ASP A 221 13.55 -19.69 2.13
CA ASP A 221 13.35 -21.14 2.07
C ASP A 221 13.81 -21.71 0.72
N ILE A 222 14.55 -22.81 0.74
CA ILE A 222 15.21 -23.38 -0.45
C ILE A 222 14.25 -24.19 -1.31
N GLN A 223 13.18 -24.71 -0.71
CA GLN A 223 12.20 -25.54 -1.39
C GLN A 223 11.12 -24.66 -2.01
N THR A 224 10.37 -23.96 -1.18
CA THR A 224 9.15 -23.24 -1.55
C THR A 224 9.39 -21.75 -1.83
N GLY A 225 10.52 -21.19 -1.39
CA GLY A 225 10.79 -19.74 -1.41
C GLY A 225 11.92 -19.29 -2.34
N ILE A 226 12.50 -18.13 -2.01
CA ILE A 226 13.60 -17.47 -2.75
C ILE A 226 14.98 -17.89 -2.23
N GLY A 227 15.09 -19.03 -1.53
CA GLY A 227 16.35 -19.50 -0.94
C GLY A 227 17.46 -19.67 -1.97
N ARG A 228 17.11 -20.15 -3.17
CA ARG A 228 18.05 -20.35 -4.30
C ARG A 228 18.35 -19.09 -5.10
N TRP A 229 17.67 -17.97 -4.82
CA TRP A 229 17.82 -16.74 -5.57
C TRP A 229 18.97 -15.92 -4.99
N SER A 230 19.76 -15.30 -5.85
CA SER A 230 20.73 -14.30 -5.43
C SER A 230 20.05 -12.97 -5.10
N VAL A 231 20.75 -12.06 -4.41
CA VAL A 231 20.28 -10.66 -4.26
C VAL A 231 20.05 -10.03 -5.63
N GLY A 232 20.96 -10.27 -6.58
CA GLY A 232 20.85 -9.78 -7.95
C GLY A 232 19.61 -10.30 -8.70
N ASP A 233 19.19 -11.54 -8.47
CA ASP A 233 17.97 -12.09 -9.06
C ASP A 233 16.72 -11.33 -8.60
N ILE A 234 16.66 -11.00 -7.30
CA ILE A 234 15.53 -10.27 -6.71
C ILE A 234 15.57 -8.80 -7.18
N THR A 235 16.74 -8.17 -7.14
CA THR A 235 16.93 -6.80 -7.66
C THR A 235 16.52 -6.73 -9.14
N GLY A 236 16.93 -7.72 -9.95
CA GLY A 236 16.56 -7.83 -11.35
C GLY A 236 15.05 -7.97 -11.56
N LEU A 237 14.39 -8.85 -10.79
CA LEU A 237 12.93 -8.98 -10.82
C LEU A 237 12.24 -7.66 -10.48
N LEU A 238 12.65 -6.99 -9.39
CA LEU A 238 12.07 -5.71 -8.97
C LEU A 238 12.34 -4.60 -9.98
N ALA A 239 13.40 -4.72 -10.80
CA ALA A 239 13.69 -3.84 -11.92
C ALA A 239 12.88 -4.16 -13.19
N GLY A 240 12.07 -5.24 -13.18
CA GLY A 240 11.36 -5.74 -14.36
C GLY A 240 12.28 -6.40 -15.39
N ARG A 241 13.44 -6.93 -14.96
CA ARG A 241 14.48 -7.49 -15.83
C ARG A 241 14.73 -8.97 -15.50
N GLY A 242 15.24 -9.70 -16.49
CA GLY A 242 15.63 -11.11 -16.36
C GLY A 242 14.48 -12.11 -16.41
N MET A 243 14.84 -13.39 -16.48
CA MET A 243 13.88 -14.50 -16.68
C MET A 243 12.78 -14.55 -15.61
N ARG A 244 13.11 -14.22 -14.36
CA ARG A 244 12.13 -14.27 -13.26
C ARG A 244 11.03 -13.22 -13.42
N ALA A 245 11.36 -12.01 -13.89
CA ALA A 245 10.38 -10.96 -14.17
C ALA A 245 9.37 -11.37 -15.26
N MET A 246 9.80 -12.16 -16.25
CA MET A 246 8.94 -12.64 -17.35
C MET A 246 7.85 -13.60 -16.88
N HIS A 247 8.06 -14.28 -15.75
CA HIS A 247 7.09 -15.21 -15.16
C HIS A 247 6.18 -14.55 -14.11
N VAL A 248 6.38 -13.25 -13.84
CA VAL A 248 5.50 -12.51 -12.94
C VAL A 248 4.18 -12.24 -13.65
N GLY A 249 3.10 -12.82 -13.11
CA GLY A 249 1.73 -12.62 -13.57
C GLY A 249 0.91 -11.70 -12.66
N GLY A 250 -0.27 -11.33 -13.13
CA GLY A 250 -1.32 -10.74 -12.29
C GLY A 250 -0.94 -9.44 -11.59
N PRO A 251 -1.47 -9.22 -10.37
CA PRO A 251 -1.22 -8.00 -9.58
C PRO A 251 0.26 -7.71 -9.33
N MET A 252 1.10 -8.75 -9.25
CA MET A 252 2.54 -8.57 -9.02
C MET A 252 3.24 -7.88 -10.22
N ARG A 253 2.68 -7.94 -11.44
CA ARG A 253 3.21 -7.15 -12.58
C ARG A 253 3.12 -5.65 -12.36
N GLU A 254 2.06 -5.20 -11.68
CA GLU A 254 1.88 -3.80 -11.34
C GLU A 254 2.86 -3.37 -10.26
N VAL A 255 3.09 -4.22 -9.25
CA VAL A 255 4.14 -4.00 -8.24
C VAL A 255 5.50 -3.90 -8.92
N VAL A 256 5.85 -4.83 -9.81
CA VAL A 256 7.14 -4.82 -10.54
C VAL A 256 7.29 -3.57 -11.42
N ARG A 257 6.21 -3.12 -12.07
CA ARG A 257 6.22 -1.88 -12.88
C ARG A 257 6.50 -0.64 -12.02
N ASN A 258 6.08 -0.64 -10.76
CA ASN A 258 6.33 0.46 -9.85
C ASN A 258 7.72 0.35 -9.20
N THR A 259 8.13 -0.84 -8.76
CA THR A 259 9.46 -1.05 -8.18
C THR A 259 10.58 -0.82 -9.20
N SER A 260 10.32 -0.99 -10.50
CA SER A 260 11.29 -0.73 -11.56
C SER A 260 11.63 0.76 -11.70
N ARG A 261 10.79 1.64 -11.17
CA ARG A 261 11.01 3.11 -11.11
C ARG A 261 11.77 3.56 -9.87
N LEU A 262 12.00 2.66 -8.91
CA LEU A 262 12.80 2.96 -7.73
C LEU A 262 14.27 3.11 -8.08
N SER A 263 15.08 3.61 -7.15
CA SER A 263 16.52 3.54 -7.30
C SER A 263 17.00 2.09 -7.25
N GLU A 264 18.13 1.80 -7.87
CA GLU A 264 18.74 0.47 -7.77
C GLU A 264 19.15 0.16 -6.34
N ALA A 265 19.66 1.15 -5.60
CA ALA A 265 20.00 1.02 -4.19
C ALA A 265 18.79 0.58 -3.35
N ASP A 266 17.60 1.14 -3.58
CA ASP A 266 16.40 0.75 -2.85
C ASP A 266 15.92 -0.65 -3.22
N ARG A 267 15.98 -1.05 -4.51
CA ARG A 267 15.67 -2.43 -4.90
C ARG A 267 16.63 -3.44 -4.29
N THR A 268 17.93 -3.12 -4.26
CA THR A 268 18.95 -3.97 -3.63
C THR A 268 18.76 -4.03 -2.13
N ALA A 269 18.44 -2.92 -1.47
CA ALA A 269 18.09 -2.90 -0.05
C ALA A 269 16.89 -3.82 0.25
N MET A 270 15.82 -3.75 -0.56
CA MET A 270 14.67 -4.65 -0.46
C MET A 270 15.09 -6.12 -0.62
N ALA A 271 15.92 -6.43 -1.61
CA ALA A 271 16.43 -7.78 -1.85
C ALA A 271 17.30 -8.30 -0.69
N VAL A 272 18.20 -7.47 -0.15
CA VAL A 272 19.04 -7.78 1.02
C VAL A 272 18.16 -8.08 2.24
N TYR A 273 17.13 -7.27 2.49
CA TYR A 273 16.21 -7.52 3.58
C TYR A 273 15.42 -8.83 3.39
N LEU A 274 14.83 -9.07 2.22
CA LEU A 274 14.10 -10.31 1.93
C LEU A 274 14.99 -11.55 2.10
N LYS A 275 16.24 -11.50 1.63
CA LYS A 275 17.22 -12.60 1.78
C LYS A 275 17.64 -12.85 3.23
N SER A 276 17.43 -11.89 4.12
CA SER A 276 17.80 -12.00 5.54
C SER A 276 16.70 -12.60 6.43
N LEU A 277 15.48 -12.73 5.90
CA LEU A 277 14.35 -13.22 6.67
C LEU A 277 14.60 -14.67 7.12
N PRO A 278 14.06 -15.10 8.27
CA PRO A 278 14.02 -16.51 8.62
C PRO A 278 13.35 -17.32 7.50
N PRO A 279 13.95 -18.43 7.03
CA PRO A 279 13.30 -19.30 6.07
C PRO A 279 12.05 -19.90 6.71
N ARG A 280 10.94 -19.87 5.98
CA ARG A 280 9.68 -20.49 6.39
C ARG A 280 9.21 -21.39 5.27
N PHE A 281 8.80 -22.60 5.58
CA PHE A 281 8.18 -23.45 4.57
C PHE A 281 6.83 -22.84 4.17
N GLY A 282 6.63 -22.62 2.87
CA GLY A 282 5.40 -22.09 2.31
C GLY A 282 4.37 -23.20 2.13
N GLU A 283 3.09 -22.87 2.26
CA GLU A 283 2.01 -23.84 2.06
C GLU A 283 1.62 -24.02 0.58
N VAL A 284 2.31 -23.32 -0.32
CA VAL A 284 2.21 -23.41 -1.77
C VAL A 284 3.45 -24.13 -2.28
N GLU A 285 3.26 -25.31 -2.88
CA GLU A 285 4.32 -26.09 -3.49
C GLU A 285 4.96 -25.31 -4.66
N PRO A 286 6.30 -25.34 -4.83
CA PRO A 286 6.99 -24.75 -5.97
C PRO A 286 6.72 -25.61 -7.22
N GLY A 287 5.52 -25.51 -7.80
CA GLY A 287 5.12 -26.51 -8.80
C GLY A 287 3.87 -26.24 -9.63
N GLY A 288 3.24 -25.06 -9.55
CA GLY A 288 2.15 -24.67 -10.45
C GLY A 288 2.59 -24.25 -11.86
N MET A 289 3.71 -24.75 -12.39
CA MET A 289 4.16 -24.50 -13.77
C MET A 289 3.78 -25.62 -14.76
N MET A 290 2.76 -26.43 -14.47
CA MET A 290 2.23 -27.41 -15.43
C MET A 290 0.73 -27.66 -15.19
N GLY A 291 -0.09 -27.35 -16.20
CA GLY A 291 -1.45 -27.88 -16.31
C GLY A 291 -2.61 -26.88 -16.32
N GLY A 292 -2.57 -25.85 -17.16
CA GLY A 292 -3.76 -25.09 -17.55
C GLY A 292 -3.96 -25.21 -19.06
N MET A 293 -4.89 -26.06 -19.49
CA MET A 293 -5.17 -26.40 -20.87
C MET A 293 -5.46 -25.18 -21.75
N CYS A 294 -4.93 -25.21 -22.98
CA CYS A 294 -5.48 -24.47 -24.10
C CYS A 294 -6.98 -24.79 -24.24
N HIS A 295 -7.84 -23.79 -24.12
CA HIS A 295 -9.17 -23.73 -24.72
C HIS A 295 -9.31 -22.37 -25.40
#